data_AF-A0A3D4D043-F1
#
_entry.id   AF-A0A3D4D043-F1
#
_cell.length_a   1.000
_cell.length_b   1.000
_cell.length_c   1.000
_cell.angle_alpha   90.00
_cell.angle_beta   90.00
_cell.angle_gamma   90.00
#
_symmetry.space_group_name_H-M   'P 1'
#
loop_
_entity.id
_entity.type
_entity.pdbx_description
1 polymer ?
#
loop_
_entity_poly.entity_id
_entity_poly.type
_entity_poly.pdbx_seq_one_letter_code
_entity_poly.pdbx_strand_id
1 'polypeptide(L)'
;IHDLSSQNPEVDVIITEIGGTVGDIEGHLFLEALRQFSLEVGRENTCFIHVTLLPLIRAAGEIKTKPTQQSVAKLREIGIQPDIVICRTEHDLDDDNRRKIAMFCNVEHRNIVAFRDVKHSIYECPLDLRQDKIDRLVVDNLGIESPTPDLKDWEDFVERLISPQHKVEIAVVGKYIDLQDAYKSIYESLTIAGAAHHAEVSV
;
A
#
# COMPACT_ATOMS: atom_id res chain seq x y z
N ILE A 1 2.19 -8.98 -18.80
CA ILE A 1 2.34 -7.51 -18.84
C ILE A 1 2.30 -7.01 -20.28
N HIS A 2 3.14 -7.53 -21.17
CA HIS A 2 3.11 -7.21 -22.61
C HIS A 2 1.72 -7.32 -23.24
N ASP A 3 1.03 -8.46 -23.10
CA ASP A 3 -0.32 -8.63 -23.66
C ASP A 3 -1.31 -7.61 -23.09
N LEU A 4 -1.30 -7.39 -21.77
CA LEU A 4 -2.17 -6.42 -21.11
C LEU A 4 -1.93 -4.99 -21.62
N SER A 5 -0.66 -4.59 -21.77
CA SER A 5 -0.28 -3.29 -22.31
C SER A 5 -0.72 -3.13 -23.77
N SER A 6 -0.51 -4.16 -24.61
CA SER A 6 -0.93 -4.10 -26.02
C SER A 6 -2.45 -4.01 -26.22
N GLN A 7 -3.23 -4.58 -25.30
CA GLN A 7 -4.69 -4.56 -25.36
C GLN A 7 -5.30 -3.28 -24.79
N ASN A 8 -4.54 -2.51 -24.00
CA ASN A 8 -5.02 -1.29 -23.32
C ASN A 8 -4.03 -0.14 -23.57
N PRO A 9 -3.89 0.34 -24.83
CA PRO A 9 -2.91 1.36 -25.19
C PRO A 9 -3.15 2.72 -24.52
N GLU A 10 -4.31 2.95 -23.94
CA GLU A 10 -4.68 4.16 -23.19
C GLU A 10 -4.28 4.11 -21.71
N VAL A 11 -3.79 2.99 -21.20
CA VAL A 11 -3.38 2.84 -19.80
C VAL A 11 -1.95 3.32 -19.61
N ASP A 12 -1.76 4.35 -18.79
CA ASP A 12 -0.44 4.92 -18.49
C ASP A 12 0.38 4.05 -17.52
N VAL A 13 -0.26 3.43 -16.52
CA VAL A 13 0.41 2.69 -15.43
C VAL A 13 -0.32 1.39 -15.12
N ILE A 14 0.44 0.30 -15.03
CA ILE A 14 -0.04 -1.02 -14.59
C ILE A 14 0.54 -1.32 -13.20
N ILE A 15 -0.32 -1.41 -12.19
CA ILE A 15 0.09 -1.82 -10.84
C ILE A 15 -0.01 -3.35 -10.76
N THR A 16 1.12 -4.01 -10.47
CA THR A 16 1.19 -5.47 -10.32
C THR A 16 1.56 -5.82 -8.89
N GLU A 17 0.61 -6.38 -8.14
CA GLU A 17 0.88 -6.93 -6.81
C GLU A 17 1.40 -8.36 -6.92
N ILE A 18 2.50 -8.65 -6.20
CA ILE A 18 3.01 -10.02 -6.05
C ILE A 18 2.63 -10.52 -4.66
N GLY A 19 1.72 -11.48 -4.61
CA GLY A 19 1.34 -12.15 -3.37
C GLY A 19 2.49 -12.97 -2.77
N GLY A 20 2.38 -13.26 -1.48
CA GLY A 20 3.40 -13.99 -0.71
C GLY A 20 4.44 -13.06 -0.07
N THR A 21 5.53 -13.63 0.45
CA THR A 21 6.60 -12.87 1.11
C THR A 21 7.91 -13.03 0.35
N VAL A 22 8.67 -11.94 0.20
CA VAL A 22 10.02 -12.00 -0.39
C VAL A 22 10.92 -12.92 0.45
N GLY A 23 11.49 -13.93 -0.22
CA GLY A 23 12.27 -15.00 0.39
C GLY A 23 11.56 -16.35 0.41
N ASP A 24 10.26 -16.39 0.10
CA ASP A 24 9.53 -17.64 -0.11
C ASP A 24 9.81 -18.19 -1.52
N ILE A 25 9.91 -19.52 -1.62
CA ILE A 25 10.25 -20.22 -2.87
C ILE A 25 9.17 -19.99 -3.94
N GLU A 26 7.91 -19.93 -3.54
CA GLU A 26 6.75 -19.78 -4.43
C GLU A 26 6.76 -18.45 -5.19
N GLY A 27 7.20 -17.37 -4.55
CA GLY A 27 7.25 -16.02 -5.13
C GLY A 27 8.43 -15.77 -6.07
N HIS A 28 9.46 -16.63 -6.04
CA HIS A 28 10.74 -16.37 -6.72
C HIS A 28 10.59 -16.27 -8.24
N LEU A 29 9.76 -17.12 -8.84
CA LEU A 29 9.50 -17.10 -10.30
C LEU A 29 8.88 -15.77 -10.74
N PHE A 30 7.96 -15.21 -9.95
CA PHE A 30 7.31 -13.95 -10.27
C PHE A 30 8.28 -12.76 -10.15
N LEU A 31 9.11 -12.77 -9.10
CA LEU A 31 10.13 -11.73 -8.91
C LEU A 31 11.18 -11.77 -10.03
N GLU A 32 11.64 -12.95 -10.44
CA GLU A 32 12.56 -13.08 -11.56
C GLU A 32 11.94 -12.59 -12.88
N ALA A 33 10.67 -12.89 -13.13
CA ALA A 33 9.95 -12.39 -14.30
C ALA A 33 9.88 -10.85 -14.33
N LEU A 34 9.55 -10.21 -13.19
CA LEU A 34 9.52 -8.75 -13.08
C LEU A 34 10.92 -8.12 -13.22
N ARG A 35 11.94 -8.78 -12.68
CA ARG A 35 13.34 -8.33 -12.81
C ARG A 35 13.78 -8.34 -14.28
N GLN A 36 13.44 -9.38 -15.03
CA GLN A 36 13.71 -9.45 -16.47
C GLN A 36 12.90 -8.41 -17.23
N PHE A 37 11.63 -8.24 -16.91
CA PHE A 37 10.76 -7.24 -17.54
C PHE A 37 11.34 -5.82 -17.38
N SER A 38 11.78 -5.43 -16.18
CA SER A 38 12.41 -4.12 -15.92
C SER A 38 13.68 -3.89 -16.75
N LEU A 39 14.46 -4.95 -17.03
CA LEU A 39 15.62 -4.84 -17.93
C LEU A 39 15.21 -4.68 -19.40
N GLU A 40 14.12 -5.32 -19.82
CA GLU A 40 13.60 -5.26 -21.18
C GLU A 40 13.03 -3.89 -21.52
N VAL A 41 12.19 -3.34 -20.63
CA VAL A 41 11.50 -2.06 -20.88
C VAL A 41 12.29 -0.83 -20.44
N GLY A 42 13.39 -1.02 -19.71
CA GLY A 42 14.16 0.07 -19.12
C GLY A 42 13.70 0.42 -17.70
N ARG A 43 14.64 0.84 -16.86
CA ARG A 43 14.38 1.10 -15.44
C ARG A 43 13.44 2.28 -15.23
N GLU A 44 13.51 3.28 -16.10
CA GLU A 44 12.65 4.46 -16.11
C GLU A 44 11.17 4.14 -16.34
N ASN A 45 10.86 2.95 -16.87
CA ASN A 45 9.49 2.49 -17.13
C ASN A 45 9.00 1.50 -16.06
N THR A 46 9.72 1.36 -14.94
CA THR A 46 9.35 0.48 -13.83
C THR A 46 9.59 1.13 -12.48
N CYS A 47 8.70 0.92 -11.52
CA CYS A 47 8.86 1.37 -10.14
C CYS A 47 8.64 0.18 -9.19
N PHE A 48 9.69 -0.25 -8.48
CA PHE A 48 9.60 -1.30 -7.47
C PHE A 48 9.27 -0.71 -6.10
N ILE A 49 8.08 -1.01 -5.60
CA ILE A 49 7.63 -0.63 -4.26
C ILE A 49 7.71 -1.86 -3.35
N HIS A 50 8.55 -1.82 -2.32
CA HIS A 50 8.71 -2.93 -1.37
C HIS A 50 8.05 -2.61 -0.04
N VAL A 51 7.01 -3.37 0.31
CA VAL A 51 6.29 -3.21 1.57
C VAL A 51 6.93 -4.08 2.66
N THR A 52 7.21 -3.47 3.81
CA THR A 52 7.84 -4.11 4.97
C THR A 52 7.08 -3.78 6.24
N LEU A 53 7.32 -4.55 7.31
CA LEU A 53 6.75 -4.32 8.64
C LEU A 53 7.81 -3.74 9.58
N LEU A 54 7.46 -2.64 10.26
CA LEU A 54 8.23 -2.05 11.35
C LEU A 54 7.56 -2.35 12.70
N PRO A 55 7.93 -3.45 13.37
CA PRO A 55 7.33 -3.82 14.63
C PRO A 55 7.76 -2.88 15.76
N LEU A 56 6.80 -2.47 16.59
CA LEU A 56 7.06 -1.81 17.86
C LEU A 56 7.27 -2.86 18.95
N ILE A 57 8.43 -2.81 19.62
CA ILE A 57 8.66 -3.62 20.82
C ILE A 57 8.09 -2.87 22.02
N ARG A 58 6.83 -3.16 22.37
CA ARG A 58 6.10 -2.45 23.44
C ARG A 58 6.84 -2.42 24.79
N ALA A 59 7.56 -3.48 25.14
CA ALA A 59 8.35 -3.55 26.37
C ALA A 59 9.52 -2.54 26.40
N ALA A 60 10.02 -2.12 25.24
CA ALA A 60 11.13 -1.18 25.11
C ALA A 60 10.69 0.19 24.56
N GLY A 61 9.46 0.32 24.04
CA GLY A 61 8.97 1.53 23.39
C GLY A 61 9.71 1.90 22.11
N GLU A 62 10.34 0.93 21.43
CA GLU A 62 11.24 1.18 20.30
C GLU A 62 10.79 0.43 19.04
N ILE A 63 10.79 1.16 17.91
CA ILE A 63 10.57 0.59 16.58
C ILE A 63 11.82 -0.15 16.11
N LYS A 64 11.67 -1.38 15.62
CA LYS A 64 12.79 -2.17 15.11
C LYS A 64 12.85 -2.13 13.58
N THR A 65 13.88 -1.48 13.06
CA THR A 65 14.15 -1.37 11.61
C THR A 65 14.83 -2.60 11.00
N LYS A 66 15.30 -3.54 11.82
CA LYS A 66 16.10 -4.69 11.36
C LYS A 66 15.35 -5.63 10.41
N PRO A 67 14.06 -5.96 10.63
CA PRO A 67 13.28 -6.78 9.69
C PRO A 67 13.21 -6.16 8.29
N THR A 68 12.94 -4.85 8.18
CA THR A 68 12.96 -4.11 6.91
C THR A 68 14.32 -4.23 6.21
N GLN A 69 15.43 -4.04 6.93
CA GLN A 69 16.78 -4.15 6.37
C GLN A 69 17.06 -5.54 5.79
N GLN A 70 16.65 -6.60 6.50
CA GLN A 70 16.81 -7.98 6.04
C GLN A 70 15.90 -8.30 4.85
N SER A 71 14.67 -7.80 4.87
CA SER A 71 13.71 -7.99 3.77
C SER A 71 14.20 -7.34 2.49
N VAL A 72 14.69 -6.09 2.55
CA VAL A 72 15.30 -5.41 1.39
C VAL A 72 16.59 -6.11 0.94
N ALA A 73 17.40 -6.64 1.86
CA ALA A 73 18.58 -7.42 1.48
C ALA A 73 18.20 -8.65 0.64
N LYS A 74 17.18 -9.42 1.05
CA LYS A 74 16.67 -10.57 0.28
C LYS A 74 16.15 -10.18 -1.11
N LEU A 75 15.46 -9.04 -1.22
CA LEU A 75 15.01 -8.53 -2.52
C LEU A 75 16.19 -8.17 -3.44
N ARG A 76 17.26 -7.59 -2.87
CA ARG A 76 18.48 -7.26 -3.61
C ARG A 76 19.33 -8.48 -3.97
N GLU A 77 19.31 -9.54 -3.15
CA GLU A 77 19.99 -10.81 -3.46
C GLU A 77 19.52 -11.42 -4.77
N ILE A 78 18.26 -11.19 -5.14
CA ILE A 78 17.69 -11.61 -6.43
C ILE A 78 17.80 -10.53 -7.51
N GLY A 79 18.53 -9.44 -7.27
CA GLY A 79 18.82 -8.41 -8.27
C GLY A 79 17.75 -7.32 -8.42
N ILE A 80 16.79 -7.23 -7.51
CA ILE A 80 15.79 -6.15 -7.48
C ILE A 80 16.19 -5.12 -6.42
N GLN A 81 16.44 -3.89 -6.85
CA GLN A 81 16.60 -2.73 -5.96
C GLN A 81 15.25 -2.04 -5.85
N PRO A 82 14.63 -1.93 -4.67
CA PRO A 82 13.41 -1.16 -4.53
C PRO A 82 13.69 0.33 -4.76
N ASP A 83 12.77 0.98 -5.46
CA ASP A 83 12.72 2.42 -5.63
C ASP A 83 12.12 3.08 -4.39
N ILE A 84 11.05 2.49 -3.86
CA ILE A 84 10.31 2.97 -2.67
C ILE A 84 10.22 1.84 -1.65
N VAL A 85 10.44 2.15 -0.38
CA VAL A 85 10.22 1.22 0.73
C VAL A 85 9.06 1.72 1.57
N ILE A 86 7.95 0.99 1.55
CA ILE A 86 6.83 1.24 2.44
C ILE A 86 7.07 0.52 3.76
N CYS A 87 6.95 1.26 4.85
CA CYS A 87 7.14 0.80 6.21
C CYS A 87 5.78 0.78 6.91
N ARG A 88 5.15 -0.39 6.96
CA ARG A 88 3.91 -0.62 7.72
C ARG A 88 4.17 -0.52 9.22
N THR A 89 3.41 0.30 9.94
CA THR A 89 3.70 0.60 11.36
C THR A 89 2.47 1.09 12.15
N GLU A 90 2.47 0.88 13.46
CA GLU A 90 1.43 1.36 14.39
C GLU A 90 1.55 2.88 14.67
N HIS A 91 2.71 3.49 14.40
CA HIS A 91 3.03 4.87 14.81
C HIS A 91 3.76 5.64 13.73
N ASP A 92 3.89 6.96 13.93
CA ASP A 92 4.70 7.77 13.02
C ASP A 92 6.17 7.33 13.00
N LEU A 93 6.81 7.51 11.85
CA LEU A 93 8.19 7.12 11.63
C LEU A 93 9.09 8.34 11.78
N ASP A 94 9.81 8.40 12.90
CA ASP A 94 10.79 9.45 13.14
C ASP A 94 11.91 9.48 12.10
N ASP A 95 12.53 10.65 11.96
CA ASP A 95 13.54 10.92 10.95
C ASP A 95 14.82 10.08 11.16
N ASP A 96 15.15 9.72 12.40
CA ASP A 96 16.33 8.91 12.70
C ASP A 96 16.14 7.47 12.18
N ASN A 97 14.98 6.88 12.42
CA ASN A 97 14.62 5.58 11.86
C ASN A 97 14.52 5.63 10.33
N ARG A 98 13.98 6.72 9.75
CA ARG A 98 13.92 6.93 8.30
C ARG A 98 15.31 6.98 7.66
N ARG A 99 16.23 7.78 8.21
CA ARG A 99 17.66 7.85 7.80
C ARG A 99 18.35 6.51 7.91
N LYS A 100 18.12 5.80 9.01
CA LYS A 100 18.70 4.48 9.25
C LYS A 100 18.24 3.49 8.19
N ILE A 101 16.94 3.41 7.90
CA ILE A 101 16.39 2.53 6.86
C ILE A 101 16.97 2.90 5.50
N ALA A 102 16.93 4.19 5.12
CA ALA A 102 17.47 4.69 3.86
C ALA A 102 18.94 4.25 3.64
N MET A 103 19.79 4.51 4.64
CA MET A 103 21.21 4.14 4.61
C MET A 103 21.43 2.63 4.46
N PHE A 104 20.76 1.80 5.27
CA PHE A 104 20.98 0.35 5.23
C PHE A 104 20.34 -0.33 4.00
N CYS A 105 19.26 0.24 3.47
CA CYS A 105 18.55 -0.28 2.31
C CYS A 105 19.11 0.26 0.98
N ASN A 106 19.98 1.26 1.02
CA ASN A 106 20.49 1.98 -0.15
C ASN A 106 19.36 2.56 -1.00
N VAL A 107 18.44 3.26 -0.34
CA VAL A 107 17.28 3.93 -0.94
C VAL A 107 17.31 5.39 -0.51
N GLU A 108 16.86 6.31 -1.38
CA GLU A 108 16.83 7.73 -1.03
C GLU A 108 15.96 7.98 0.21
N HIS A 109 16.38 8.94 1.04
CA HIS A 109 15.69 9.26 2.29
C HIS A 109 14.19 9.56 2.07
N ARG A 110 13.87 10.30 1.01
CA ARG A 110 12.48 10.67 0.65
C ARG A 110 11.65 9.48 0.18
N ASN A 111 12.27 8.37 -0.22
CA ASN A 111 11.60 7.18 -0.76
C ASN A 111 11.28 6.13 0.32
N ILE A 112 11.62 6.41 1.59
CA ILE A 112 11.10 5.65 2.72
C ILE A 112 9.74 6.25 3.04
N VAL A 113 8.67 5.46 3.03
CA VAL A 113 7.28 5.90 3.21
C VAL A 113 6.71 5.20 4.43
N ALA A 114 6.21 5.95 5.41
CA ALA A 114 5.45 5.39 6.52
C ALA A 114 4.04 5.07 6.06
N PHE A 115 3.57 3.86 6.34
CA PHE A 115 2.18 3.47 6.14
C PHE A 115 1.60 3.07 7.49
N ARG A 116 0.87 3.99 8.09
CA ARG A 116 0.48 3.95 9.50
C ARG A 116 -0.88 3.31 9.69
N ASP A 117 -1.10 2.74 10.87
CA ASP A 117 -2.41 2.25 11.31
C ASP A 117 -3.42 3.39 11.31
N VAL A 118 -4.43 3.21 10.44
CA VAL A 118 -5.56 4.12 10.32
C VAL A 118 -6.56 3.81 11.42
N LYS A 119 -7.26 4.85 11.89
CA LYS A 119 -8.02 4.78 13.15
C LYS A 119 -9.38 4.13 13.00
N HIS A 120 -10.03 4.31 11.86
CA HIS A 120 -11.45 4.00 11.68
C HIS A 120 -11.69 3.05 10.51
N SER A 121 -11.04 3.29 9.36
CA SER A 121 -11.31 2.50 8.15
C SER A 121 -10.17 2.51 7.14
N ILE A 122 -10.09 1.45 6.34
CA ILE A 122 -9.14 1.30 5.23
C ILE A 122 -9.22 2.45 4.20
N TYR A 123 -10.34 3.17 4.14
CA TYR A 123 -10.50 4.31 3.24
C TYR A 123 -9.68 5.54 3.67
N GLU A 124 -9.15 5.56 4.90
CA GLU A 124 -8.16 6.54 5.33
C GLU A 124 -6.76 6.26 4.76
N CYS A 125 -6.48 5.05 4.25
CA CYS A 125 -5.14 4.66 3.79
C CYS A 125 -4.57 5.55 2.67
N PRO A 126 -5.33 5.96 1.63
CA PRO A 126 -4.84 6.90 0.62
C PRO A 126 -4.44 8.26 1.22
N LEU A 127 -5.18 8.75 2.22
CA LEU A 127 -4.89 10.00 2.91
C LEU A 127 -3.63 9.88 3.78
N ASP A 128 -3.43 8.72 4.42
CA ASP A 128 -2.22 8.41 5.18
C ASP A 128 -0.97 8.38 4.29
N LEU A 129 -0.99 7.57 3.23
CA LEU A 129 0.12 7.42 2.31
C LEU A 129 0.50 8.73 1.59
N ARG A 130 -0.48 9.60 1.33
CA ARG A 130 -0.24 10.91 0.72
C ARG A 130 0.55 11.86 1.63
N GLN A 131 0.49 11.70 2.95
CA GLN A 131 1.30 12.52 3.87
C GLN A 131 2.80 12.33 3.61
N ASP A 132 3.18 11.13 3.16
CA ASP A 132 4.54 10.77 2.75
C ASP A 132 4.73 10.83 1.21
N LYS A 133 3.77 11.41 0.48
CA LYS A 133 3.82 11.74 -0.95
C LYS A 133 4.08 10.55 -1.88
N ILE A 134 3.56 9.36 -1.56
CA ILE A 134 3.79 8.16 -2.38
C ILE A 134 3.43 8.38 -3.85
N ASP A 135 2.34 9.11 -4.11
CA ASP A 135 1.85 9.46 -5.43
C ASP A 135 2.90 10.24 -6.22
N ARG A 136 3.51 11.26 -5.59
CA ARG A 136 4.57 12.05 -6.23
C ARG A 136 5.83 11.23 -6.46
N LEU A 137 6.23 10.40 -5.49
CA LEU A 137 7.42 9.56 -5.60
C LEU A 137 7.32 8.59 -6.78
N VAL A 138 6.14 7.99 -6.99
CA VAL A 138 5.90 7.06 -8.11
C VAL A 138 5.95 7.78 -9.45
N VAL A 139 5.24 8.91 -9.61
CA VAL A 139 5.26 9.63 -10.90
C VAL A 139 6.62 10.25 -11.20
N ASP A 140 7.36 10.70 -10.18
CA ASP A 140 8.76 11.15 -10.32
C ASP A 140 9.66 10.02 -10.82
N ASN A 141 9.52 8.83 -10.25
CA ASN A 141 10.33 7.66 -10.60
C ASN A 141 10.05 7.18 -12.03
N LEU A 142 8.79 7.23 -12.47
CA LEU A 142 8.36 6.87 -13.82
C LEU A 142 8.50 8.00 -14.85
N GLY A 143 8.95 9.19 -14.45
CA GLY A 143 9.05 10.36 -15.34
C GLY A 143 7.70 10.87 -15.87
N ILE A 144 6.60 10.62 -15.15
CA ILE A 144 5.25 11.01 -15.54
C ILE A 144 4.96 12.43 -15.04
N GLU A 145 4.60 13.32 -15.95
CA GLU A 145 4.07 14.64 -15.60
C GLU A 145 2.61 14.51 -15.19
N SER A 146 2.35 14.63 -13.89
CA SER A 146 1.00 14.60 -13.33
C SER A 146 0.81 15.72 -12.30
N PRO A 147 -0.34 16.44 -12.32
CA PRO A 147 -0.66 17.40 -11.29
C PRO A 147 -0.87 16.71 -9.94
N THR A 148 -0.72 17.47 -8.86
CA THR A 148 -1.09 16.98 -7.52
C THR A 148 -2.60 16.68 -7.49
N PRO A 149 -3.03 15.48 -7.08
CA PRO A 149 -4.45 15.10 -7.13
C PRO A 149 -5.28 15.91 -6.13
N ASP A 150 -6.48 16.32 -6.52
CA ASP A 150 -7.47 16.80 -5.56
C ASP A 150 -8.14 15.59 -4.91
N LEU A 151 -8.09 15.51 -3.57
CA LEU A 151 -8.71 14.42 -2.81
C LEU A 151 -9.97 14.87 -2.07
N LYS A 152 -10.51 16.06 -2.36
CA LYS A 152 -11.65 16.60 -1.63
C LYS A 152 -12.84 15.63 -1.57
N ASP A 153 -13.20 15.01 -2.70
CA ASP A 153 -14.30 14.04 -2.74
C ASP A 153 -14.03 12.80 -1.86
N TRP A 154 -12.76 12.38 -1.77
CA TRP A 154 -12.33 11.25 -0.95
C TRP A 154 -12.32 11.60 0.53
N GLU A 155 -11.83 12.79 0.88
CA GLU A 155 -11.88 13.35 2.23
C GLU A 155 -13.32 13.46 2.72
N ASP A 156 -14.22 13.99 1.89
CA ASP A 156 -15.65 14.11 2.20
C ASP A 156 -16.30 12.73 2.35
N PHE A 157 -15.91 11.74 1.54
CA PHE A 157 -16.36 10.36 1.69
C PHE A 157 -15.92 9.75 3.02
N VAL A 158 -14.64 9.89 3.38
CA VAL A 158 -14.11 9.41 4.66
C VAL A 158 -14.79 10.11 5.83
N GLU A 159 -15.04 11.42 5.74
CA GLU A 159 -15.76 12.18 6.78
C GLU A 159 -17.17 11.61 7.02
N ARG A 160 -17.94 11.37 5.95
CA ARG A 160 -19.29 10.78 6.06
C ARG A 160 -19.26 9.38 6.67
N LEU A 161 -18.22 8.62 6.38
CA LEU A 161 -18.02 7.27 6.91
C LEU A 161 -17.72 7.27 8.41
N ILE A 162 -16.82 8.15 8.87
CA ILE A 162 -16.36 8.17 10.27
C ILE A 162 -17.26 9.02 11.19
N SER A 163 -18.07 9.92 10.62
CA SER A 163 -19.02 10.78 11.35
C SER A 163 -20.46 10.63 10.81
N PRO A 164 -21.08 9.45 10.97
CA PRO A 164 -22.44 9.20 10.52
C PRO A 164 -23.47 9.95 11.39
N GLN A 165 -24.57 10.35 10.78
CA GLN A 165 -25.72 11.02 11.43
C GLN A 165 -26.80 10.02 11.87
N HIS A 166 -26.81 8.85 11.24
CA HIS A 166 -27.81 7.82 11.42
C HIS A 166 -27.17 6.46 11.63
N LYS A 167 -27.94 5.51 12.15
CA LYS A 167 -27.55 4.11 12.25
C LYS A 167 -28.66 3.23 11.69
N VAL A 168 -28.27 2.24 10.90
CA VAL A 168 -29.18 1.23 10.35
C VAL A 168 -28.61 -0.16 10.61
N GLU A 169 -29.49 -1.09 10.96
CA GLU A 169 -29.14 -2.50 11.14
C GLU A 169 -29.67 -3.29 9.94
N ILE A 170 -28.80 -4.09 9.33
CA ILE A 170 -29.11 -4.89 8.14
C ILE A 170 -28.67 -6.32 8.38
N ALA A 171 -29.64 -7.22 8.58
CA ALA A 171 -29.34 -8.64 8.70
C ALA A 171 -28.89 -9.24 7.37
N VAL A 172 -27.68 -9.82 7.33
CA VAL A 172 -27.17 -10.58 6.18
C VAL A 172 -27.28 -12.08 6.45
N VAL A 173 -28.12 -12.77 5.68
CA VAL A 173 -28.34 -14.23 5.82
C VAL A 173 -27.34 -14.98 4.93
N GLY A 174 -26.23 -15.39 5.53
CA GLY A 174 -25.16 -16.16 4.87
C GLY A 174 -25.16 -17.65 5.22
N LYS A 175 -24.45 -18.45 4.42
CA LYS A 175 -24.17 -19.86 4.67
C LYS A 175 -22.98 -20.07 5.63
N TYR A 176 -21.99 -19.17 5.59
CA TYR A 176 -20.75 -19.24 6.36
C TYR A 176 -20.44 -17.89 7.02
N ILE A 177 -21.30 -17.46 7.95
CA ILE A 177 -21.23 -16.10 8.54
C ILE A 177 -19.94 -15.92 9.36
N ASP A 178 -19.39 -17.00 9.93
CA ASP A 178 -18.16 -16.95 10.74
C ASP A 178 -16.90 -16.63 9.92
N LEU A 179 -16.93 -16.80 8.59
CA LEU A 179 -15.81 -16.45 7.72
C LEU A 179 -16.06 -15.06 7.13
N GLN A 180 -15.64 -14.01 7.84
CA GLN A 180 -15.85 -12.61 7.43
C GLN A 180 -15.38 -12.32 5.99
N ASP A 181 -14.29 -12.97 5.55
CA ASP A 181 -13.76 -12.80 4.19
C ASP A 181 -14.70 -13.30 3.09
N ALA A 182 -15.56 -14.28 3.37
CA ALA A 182 -16.51 -14.82 2.39
C ALA A 182 -17.54 -13.79 1.92
N TYR A 183 -17.78 -12.76 2.73
CA TYR A 183 -18.77 -11.72 2.48
C TYR A 183 -18.17 -10.32 2.43
N LYS A 184 -16.84 -10.20 2.36
CA LYS A 184 -16.12 -8.92 2.42
C LYS A 184 -16.67 -7.89 1.44
N SER A 185 -16.83 -8.25 0.16
CA SER A 185 -17.36 -7.32 -0.85
C SER A 185 -18.81 -6.89 -0.59
N ILE A 186 -19.63 -7.74 0.04
CA ILE A 186 -21.00 -7.39 0.43
C ILE A 186 -20.96 -6.36 1.57
N TYR A 187 -20.16 -6.62 2.59
CA TYR A 187 -20.01 -5.71 3.73
C TYR A 187 -19.43 -4.37 3.29
N GLU A 188 -18.39 -4.34 2.43
CA GLU A 188 -17.86 -3.08 1.90
C GLU A 188 -18.88 -2.32 1.05
N SER A 189 -19.69 -3.01 0.24
CA SER A 189 -20.75 -2.34 -0.54
C SER A 189 -21.79 -1.66 0.36
N LEU A 190 -22.15 -2.32 1.47
CA LEU A 190 -23.05 -1.75 2.48
C LEU A 190 -22.39 -0.56 3.19
N THR A 191 -21.12 -0.66 3.56
CA THR A 191 -20.34 0.43 4.16
C THR A 191 -20.29 1.67 3.25
N ILE A 192 -20.00 1.49 1.96
CA ILE A 192 -19.96 2.59 0.97
C ILE A 192 -21.36 3.21 0.81
N ALA A 193 -22.41 2.39 0.72
CA ALA A 193 -23.78 2.89 0.63
C ALA A 193 -24.19 3.66 1.89
N GLY A 194 -23.82 3.17 3.08
CA GLY A 194 -24.03 3.84 4.36
C GLY A 194 -23.38 5.23 4.38
N ALA A 195 -22.11 5.32 4.00
CA ALA A 195 -21.39 6.59 3.91
C ALA A 195 -22.06 7.58 2.94
N ALA A 196 -22.62 7.12 1.81
CA ALA A 196 -23.37 7.98 0.90
C ALA A 196 -24.66 8.57 1.52
N HIS A 197 -25.22 7.90 2.53
CA HIS A 197 -26.42 8.31 3.26
C HIS A 197 -26.14 8.87 4.66
N HIS A 198 -24.88 9.16 5.01
CA HIS A 198 -24.48 9.56 6.36
C HIS A 198 -24.97 8.58 7.44
N ALA A 199 -24.95 7.28 7.14
CA ALA A 199 -25.44 6.22 8.00
C ALA A 199 -24.36 5.18 8.31
N GLU A 200 -24.21 4.83 9.59
CA GLU A 200 -23.47 3.64 10.01
C GLU A 200 -24.33 2.41 9.71
N VAL A 201 -23.81 1.46 8.93
CA VAL A 201 -24.46 0.17 8.70
C VAL A 201 -23.88 -0.86 9.66
N SER A 202 -24.73 -1.40 10.53
CA SER A 202 -24.42 -2.55 11.37
C SER A 202 -24.96 -3.81 10.69
N VAL A 203 -24.10 -4.80 10.46
CA VAL A 203 -24.44 -6.10 9.88
C VAL A 203 -24.36 -7.20 10.93
#